data_AF-A0A5B7JIX3-F1
#
_entry.id   AF-A0A5B7JIX3-F1
#
_cell.length_a   1.000
_cell.length_b   1.000
_cell.length_c   1.000
_cell.angle_alpha   90.00
_cell.angle_beta   90.00
_cell.angle_gamma   90.00
#
_symmetry.space_group_name_H-M   'P 1'
#
loop_
_entity.id
_entity.type
_entity.pdbx_description
1 polymer ?
#
loop_
_entity_poly.entity_id
_entity_poly.type
_entity_poly.pdbx_seq_one_letter_code
_entity_poly.pdbx_strand_id
1 'polypeptide(L)'
;MTACAHSQATTMPMLEIATNVPKEKVTPDVLTTLSKMVAEMLGKSESYCMVRVVPDQLMTFGGTTEPCAVTLFCSLGKIGVEENKTYAAKLFPYLEKTLGIPTDR
;
A
#
# COMPACT_ATOMS: atom_id res chain seq x y z
N MET A 1 11.02 14.27 33.91
CA MET A 1 11.28 12.99 33.22
C MET A 1 10.93 13.19 31.76
N THR A 2 11.87 13.76 31.02
CA THR A 2 11.75 14.02 29.58
C THR A 2 11.92 12.68 28.90
N ALA A 3 10.84 12.13 28.32
CA ALA A 3 10.93 10.91 27.54
C ALA A 3 11.94 11.18 26.42
N CYS A 4 13.03 10.40 26.43
CA CYS A 4 14.01 10.37 25.36
C CYS A 4 13.24 10.28 24.04
N ALA A 5 13.46 11.26 23.17
CA ALA A 5 13.05 11.20 21.78
C ALA A 5 13.54 9.85 21.25
N HIS A 6 12.62 8.90 21.09
CA HIS A 6 12.90 7.64 20.44
C HIS A 6 13.42 8.03 19.07
N SER A 7 14.69 7.73 18.82
CA SER A 7 15.36 8.09 17.57
C SER A 7 14.43 7.67 16.45
N GLN A 8 13.88 8.65 15.73
CA GLN A 8 13.16 8.38 14.50
C GLN A 8 14.17 7.70 13.60
N ALA A 9 14.15 6.38 13.57
CA ALA A 9 14.87 5.63 12.56
C ALA A 9 14.30 6.13 11.24
N THR A 10 15.10 6.92 10.52
CA THR A 10 14.84 7.41 9.18
C THR A 10 14.63 6.18 8.33
N THR A 11 13.37 5.84 8.06
CA THR A 11 13.02 4.56 7.46
C THR A 11 12.01 4.83 6.39
N MET A 12 12.44 4.67 5.15
CA MET A 12 11.77 5.08 3.91
C MET A 12 10.75 4.02 3.51
N PRO A 13 9.45 4.18 3.85
CA PRO A 13 8.44 3.22 3.45
C PRO A 13 8.07 3.46 2.00
N MET A 14 7.96 2.38 1.25
CA MET A 14 7.54 2.41 -0.14
C MET A 14 6.45 1.37 -0.35
N LEU A 15 5.30 1.81 -0.88
CA LEU A 15 4.23 0.97 -1.37
C LEU A 15 4.14 1.12 -2.89
N GLU A 16 4.39 0.04 -3.61
CA GLU A 16 4.14 -0.06 -5.03
C GLU A 16 2.95 -0.99 -5.29
N ILE A 17 2.04 -0.57 -6.16
CA ILE A 17 0.88 -1.35 -6.58
C ILE A 17 0.89 -1.43 -8.10
N ALA A 18 1.19 -2.60 -8.64
CA ALA A 18 1.02 -2.87 -10.07
C ALA A 18 -0.34 -3.54 -10.29
N THR A 19 -1.13 -3.03 -11.24
CA THR A 19 -2.50 -3.48 -11.48
C THR A 19 -2.90 -3.36 -12.96
N ASN A 20 -3.78 -4.25 -13.42
CA ASN A 20 -4.43 -4.17 -14.72
C ASN A 20 -5.61 -3.19 -14.76
N VAL A 21 -5.92 -2.53 -13.64
CA VAL A 21 -6.95 -1.49 -13.58
C VAL A 21 -6.54 -0.28 -14.43
N PRO A 22 -7.49 0.33 -15.18
CA PRO A 22 -7.22 1.49 -16.02
C PRO A 22 -6.69 2.70 -15.24
N LYS A 23 -5.74 3.44 -15.82
CA LYS A 23 -5.16 4.65 -15.21
C LYS A 23 -6.21 5.70 -14.81
N GLU A 24 -7.33 5.80 -15.52
CA GLU A 24 -8.40 6.77 -15.24
C GLU A 24 -9.05 6.54 -13.86
N LYS A 25 -8.98 5.30 -13.33
CA LYS A 25 -9.47 4.99 -11.97
C LYS A 25 -8.46 5.34 -10.88
N VAL A 26 -7.18 5.54 -11.21
CA VAL A 26 -6.11 5.87 -10.27
C VAL A 26 -6.04 7.39 -10.10
N THR A 27 -6.83 7.91 -9.17
CA THR A 27 -6.90 9.35 -8.90
C THR A 27 -5.80 9.82 -7.92
N PRO A 28 -5.48 11.13 -7.87
CA PRO A 28 -4.60 11.68 -6.83
C PRO A 28 -5.06 11.39 -5.39
N ASP A 29 -6.38 11.30 -5.18
CA ASP A 29 -6.95 10.96 -3.87
C ASP A 29 -6.62 9.53 -3.46
N VAL A 30 -6.54 8.60 -4.42
CA VAL A 30 -6.08 7.23 -4.16
C VAL A 30 -4.64 7.25 -3.63
N LEU A 31 -3.76 7.99 -4.30
CA LEU A 31 -2.34 8.08 -3.92
C LEU A 31 -2.15 8.73 -2.55
N THR A 32 -2.80 9.86 -2.29
CA THR A 32 -2.68 10.60 -1.04
C THR A 32 -3.32 9.87 0.14
N THR A 33 -4.40 9.11 -0.09
CA THR A 33 -5.01 8.28 0.96
C THR A 33 -4.12 7.08 1.29
N LEU A 34 -3.57 6.40 0.29
CA LEU A 34 -2.61 5.31 0.50
C LEU A 34 -1.38 5.78 1.28
N SER A 35 -0.87 6.98 0.98
CA SER A 35 0.25 7.60 1.70
C SER A 35 -0.03 7.75 3.20
N LYS A 36 -1.20 8.31 3.55
CA LYS A 36 -1.68 8.40 4.94
C LYS A 36 -1.85 7.04 5.59
N MET A 37 -2.47 6.09 4.90
CA MET A 37 -2.66 4.73 5.40
C MET A 37 -1.33 4.04 5.71
N VAL A 38 -0.33 4.16 4.83
CA VAL A 38 1.02 3.61 5.04
C VAL A 38 1.67 4.22 6.29
N ALA A 39 1.59 5.54 6.43
CA ALA A 39 2.11 6.25 7.60
C ALA A 39 1.45 5.76 8.91
N GLU A 40 0.12 5.67 8.93
CA GLU A 40 -0.66 5.18 10.07
C GLU A 40 -0.38 3.72 10.40
N MET A 41 -0.31 2.84 9.39
CA MET A 41 -0.02 1.42 9.56
C MET A 41 1.35 1.17 10.19
N LEU A 42 2.34 1.98 9.81
CA LEU A 42 3.71 1.85 10.31
C LEU A 42 3.98 2.65 11.58
N GLY A 43 3.09 3.59 11.94
CA GLY A 43 3.31 4.57 12.99
C GLY A 43 4.47 5.51 12.68
N LYS A 44 4.65 5.88 11.40
CA LYS A 44 5.75 6.70 10.88
C LYS A 44 5.22 8.00 10.30
N SER A 45 6.09 9.00 10.12
CA SER A 45 5.69 10.24 9.47
C SER A 45 5.39 10.02 7.98
N GLU A 46 4.29 10.59 7.49
CA GLU A 46 3.90 10.56 6.09
C GLU A 46 4.96 11.22 5.17
N SER A 47 5.74 12.17 5.69
CA SER A 47 6.77 12.87 4.90
C SER A 47 7.88 11.96 4.34
N TYR A 48 7.99 10.73 4.86
CA TYR A 48 8.94 9.72 4.37
C TYR A 48 8.27 8.62 3.53
N CYS A 49 6.95 8.64 3.39
CA CYS A 49 6.19 7.61 2.70
C CYS A 49 6.15 7.88 1.19
N MET A 50 6.56 6.89 0.41
CA MET A 50 6.42 6.90 -1.04
C MET A 50 5.33 5.91 -1.45
N VAL A 51 4.39 6.36 -2.28
CA VAL A 51 3.39 5.50 -2.90
C VAL A 51 3.49 5.64 -4.41
N ARG A 52 3.52 4.50 -5.11
CA ARG A 52 3.48 4.42 -6.57
C ARG A 52 2.41 3.43 -7.00
N VAL A 53 1.54 3.84 -7.89
CA VAL A 53 0.60 2.93 -8.57
C VAL A 53 1.00 2.85 -10.04
N VAL A 54 1.11 1.63 -10.55
CA VAL A 54 1.46 1.32 -11.94
C VAL A 54 0.21 0.69 -12.58
N PRO A 55 -0.68 1.50 -13.18
CA PRO A 55 -1.90 1.01 -13.83
C PRO A 55 -1.62 0.40 -15.21
N ASP A 56 -2.69 -0.05 -15.89
CA ASP A 56 -2.67 -0.53 -17.28
C ASP A 56 -1.72 -1.70 -17.54
N GLN A 57 -1.43 -2.51 -16.50
CA GLN A 57 -0.52 -3.64 -16.64
C GLN A 57 -1.19 -4.85 -17.32
N LEU A 58 -0.43 -5.57 -18.12
CA LEU A 58 -0.84 -6.88 -18.63
C LEU A 58 -0.64 -7.91 -17.51
N MET A 59 -1.72 -8.29 -16.83
CA MET A 59 -1.70 -9.20 -15.69
C MET A 59 -2.73 -10.32 -15.82
N THR A 60 -2.41 -11.47 -15.24
CA THR A 60 -3.34 -12.57 -15.03
C THR A 60 -3.23 -13.09 -13.62
N PHE A 61 -4.36 -13.47 -13.02
CA PHE A 61 -4.41 -14.14 -11.73
C PHE A 61 -5.49 -15.23 -11.77
N GLY A 62 -5.13 -16.46 -11.39
CA GLY A 62 -6.02 -17.61 -11.48
C GLY A 62 -6.51 -17.91 -12.90
N GLY A 63 -5.73 -17.56 -13.93
CA GLY A 63 -6.06 -17.83 -15.34
C GLY A 63 -7.04 -16.85 -16.00
N THR A 64 -7.44 -15.77 -15.31
CA THR A 64 -8.28 -14.72 -15.88
C THR A 64 -7.55 -13.37 -15.90
N THR A 65 -8.09 -12.41 -16.66
CA THR A 65 -7.62 -11.01 -16.73
C THR A 65 -8.57 -10.06 -16.00
N GLU A 66 -9.42 -10.58 -15.12
CA GLU A 66 -10.25 -9.78 -14.21
C GLU A 66 -9.36 -8.89 -13.32
N PRO A 67 -9.88 -7.77 -12.79
CA PRO A 67 -9.11 -6.86 -11.94
C PRO A 67 -8.30 -7.60 -10.86
N CYS A 68 -7.01 -7.32 -10.82
CA CYS A 68 -6.06 -7.88 -9.85
C CYS A 68 -4.92 -6.89 -9.58
N ALA A 69 -4.19 -7.11 -8.50
CA ALA A 69 -2.98 -6.34 -8.21
C ALA A 69 -1.92 -7.16 -7.49
N VAL A 70 -0.67 -6.78 -7.72
CA VAL A 70 0.45 -7.19 -6.88
C VAL A 70 0.95 -5.96 -6.13
N THR A 71 1.15 -6.12 -4.83
CA THR A 71 1.67 -5.05 -3.96
C THR A 71 3.06 -5.41 -3.47
N LEU A 72 3.97 -4.45 -3.55
CA LEU A 72 5.29 -4.51 -2.95
C LEU A 72 5.33 -3.48 -1.83
N PHE A 73 5.43 -3.96 -0.60
CA PHE A 73 5.52 -3.10 0.57
C PHE A 73 6.89 -3.25 1.24
N CYS A 74 7.70 -2.21 1.12
CA CYS A 74 9.05 -2.14 1.68
C CYS A 74 9.10 -1.14 2.82
N SER A 75 9.70 -1.53 3.94
CA SER A 75 9.99 -0.65 5.07
C SER A 75 11.17 -1.22 5.84
N LEU A 76 12.03 -0.33 6.33
CA LEU A 76 13.02 -0.70 7.34
C LEU A 76 12.32 -0.91 8.68
N GLY A 77 12.26 -2.16 9.12
CA GLY A 77 11.48 -2.61 10.27
C GLY A 77 9.97 -2.54 10.04
N LYS A 78 9.20 -3.06 11.01
CA LYS A 78 7.73 -3.16 10.94
C LYS A 78 7.25 -4.00 9.74
N ILE A 79 8.00 -5.04 9.39
CA ILE A 79 7.64 -6.04 8.39
C ILE A 79 7.81 -7.40 9.06
N GLY A 80 6.77 -8.23 9.02
CA GLY A 80 6.68 -9.48 9.75
C GLY A 80 5.34 -10.16 9.50
N VAL A 81 5.18 -11.40 9.97
CA VAL A 81 3.98 -12.20 9.64
C VAL A 81 2.69 -11.54 10.16
N GLU A 82 2.71 -11.03 11.39
CA GLU A 82 1.52 -10.41 12.01
C GLU A 82 1.27 -9.00 11.49
N GLU A 83 2.35 -8.24 11.25
CA GLU A 83 2.29 -6.94 10.60
C GLU A 83 1.67 -7.05 9.20
N ASN A 84 2.14 -7.99 8.39
CA ASN A 84 1.67 -8.19 7.02
C ASN A 84 0.17 -8.55 6.97
N LYS A 85 -0.31 -9.40 7.90
CA LYS A 85 -1.74 -9.70 8.02
C LYS A 85 -2.54 -8.44 8.33
N THR A 86 -2.05 -7.62 9.24
CA THR A 86 -2.71 -6.36 9.63
C THR A 86 -2.75 -5.36 8.47
N TYR A 87 -1.67 -5.27 7.69
CA TYR A 87 -1.59 -4.36 6.55
C TYR A 87 -2.49 -4.82 5.40
N ALA A 88 -2.47 -6.11 5.07
CA ALA A 88 -3.35 -6.71 4.07
C ALA A 88 -4.83 -6.46 4.41
N ALA A 89 -5.22 -6.68 5.67
CA ALA A 89 -6.60 -6.45 6.14
C ALA A 89 -7.07 -4.99 6.02
N LYS A 90 -6.15 -4.02 5.95
CA LYS A 90 -6.47 -2.60 5.74
C LYS A 90 -6.40 -2.19 4.27
N LEU A 91 -5.39 -2.68 3.54
CA LEU A 91 -5.16 -2.33 2.14
C LEU A 91 -6.22 -2.95 1.22
N PHE A 92 -6.53 -4.24 1.38
CA PHE A 92 -7.39 -4.94 0.42
C PHE A 92 -8.81 -4.35 0.35
N PRO A 93 -9.51 -4.06 1.46
CA PRO A 93 -10.83 -3.43 1.39
C PRO A 93 -10.80 -2.04 0.75
N TYR A 94 -9.69 -1.31 0.92
CA TYR A 94 -9.52 -0.01 0.30
C TYR A 94 -9.35 -0.11 -1.22
N LEU A 95 -8.53 -1.06 -1.69
CA LEU A 95 -8.33 -1.30 -3.13
C LEU A 95 -9.59 -1.84 -3.80
N GLU A 96 -10.35 -2.69 -3.12
CA GLU A 96 -11.65 -3.15 -3.60
C GLU A 96 -12.62 -1.98 -3.77
N LYS A 97 -12.76 -1.14 -2.74
CA LYS A 97 -13.66 0.02 -2.78
C LYS A 97 -13.27 1.05 -3.84
N THR A 98 -11.98 1.32 -4.02
CA THR A 98 -11.51 2.44 -4.85
C THR A 98 -11.15 2.06 -6.28
N LEU A 99 -10.56 0.88 -6.47
CA LEU A 99 -10.10 0.41 -7.77
C LEU A 99 -10.95 -0.76 -8.32
N GLY A 100 -11.82 -1.36 -7.49
CA GLY A 100 -12.65 -2.49 -7.88
C GLY A 100 -11.89 -3.81 -7.96
N ILE A 101 -10.78 -3.93 -7.23
CA ILE A 101 -9.96 -5.14 -7.19
C ILE A 101 -10.47 -6.05 -6.07
N PRO A 102 -11.01 -7.24 -6.36
CA PRO A 102 -11.48 -8.17 -5.32
C PRO A 102 -10.35 -8.53 -4.34
N THR A 103 -10.67 -8.68 -3.04
CA THR A 103 -9.66 -8.88 -1.99
C THR A 103 -8.87 -10.19 -2.09
N ASP A 104 -9.32 -11.12 -2.92
CA ASP A 104 -8.72 -12.42 -3.18
C ASP A 104 -7.86 -12.45 -4.46
N ARG A 105 -7.50 -11.28 -5.04
CA ARG A 105 -6.87 -11.16 -6.36
C ARG A 105 -5.71 -10.18 -6.46
#